data_AF-A0A3C1BYB7-F1
#
_entry.id   AF-A0A3C1BYB7-F1
#
_cell.length_a   1.000
_cell.length_b   1.000
_cell.length_c   1.000
_cell.angle_alpha   90.00
_cell.angle_beta   90.00
_cell.angle_gamma   90.00
#
_symmetry.space_group_name_H-M   'P 1'
#
loop_
_entity.id
_entity.type
_entity.pdbx_description
1 polymer ?
#
loop_
_entity_poly.entity_id
_entity_poly.type
_entity_poly.pdbx_seq_one_letter_code
_entity_poly.pdbx_strand_id
1 'polypeptide(L)'
;LTVSRIALEAEIPGAEKYVDASTLDSEEAIAEAAGEYTVFGRVTPDQKRQLVRALQSQGHTVGMTGDGVNDVLALKDADCSVAMASGCDAAAQVSQLVLLESDFSAMPSVVAEGRRVVNNVQRSASLFLVKNIFSFLLAVFSACFMISYPLEPSQLSLITMFTIGVPGFFLALQPNEEPIRGRFLPNVLAKALPAGLTDFLVVGALVIFGRVFGVDEGDISIACTMLLSIVGFMILYNISKPLNWFRWIIWGGCVAGLLVCSIWLGNIFGIGKMSLECVLLFGVFAIATEPILRYGILLTEAVSRLHRAHREKRLARKAQKAENS
;
A
#
# COMPACT_ATOMS: atom_id res chain seq x y z
N LEU A 1 -14.18 -21.30 -34.47
CA LEU A 1 -15.37 -20.59 -35.02
C LEU A 1 -16.50 -20.45 -34.00
N THR A 2 -17.01 -21.53 -33.39
CA THR A 2 -18.11 -21.40 -32.40
C THR A 2 -17.70 -20.58 -31.17
N VAL A 3 -16.56 -20.89 -30.56
CA VAL A 3 -16.07 -20.16 -29.37
C VAL A 3 -15.79 -18.69 -29.66
N SER A 4 -15.23 -18.36 -30.83
CA SER A 4 -14.95 -16.96 -31.20
C SER A 4 -16.22 -16.15 -31.46
N ARG A 5 -17.29 -16.75 -32.00
CA ARG A 5 -18.59 -16.06 -32.12
C ARG A 5 -19.22 -15.77 -30.76
N ILE A 6 -19.17 -16.71 -29.83
CA ILE A 6 -19.65 -16.50 -28.45
C ILE A 6 -18.84 -15.38 -27.78
N ALA A 7 -17.51 -15.37 -27.96
CA ALA A 7 -16.66 -14.31 -27.43
C ALA A 7 -17.00 -12.92 -27.99
N LEU A 8 -17.37 -12.83 -29.27
CA LEU A 8 -17.85 -11.60 -29.90
C LEU A 8 -19.21 -11.16 -29.34
N GLU A 9 -20.16 -12.09 -29.16
CA GLU A 9 -21.47 -11.81 -28.54
C GLU A 9 -21.33 -11.37 -27.08
N ALA A 10 -20.34 -11.90 -26.37
CA ALA A 10 -19.98 -11.51 -25.01
C ALA A 10 -19.12 -10.22 -24.95
N GLU A 11 -18.91 -9.54 -26.09
CA GLU A 11 -18.17 -8.29 -26.21
C GLU A 11 -16.72 -8.36 -25.66
N ILE A 12 -16.07 -9.51 -25.76
CA ILE A 12 -14.68 -9.69 -25.31
C ILE A 12 -13.75 -8.88 -26.24
N PRO A 13 -12.96 -7.93 -25.71
CA PRO A 13 -12.01 -7.17 -26.52
C PRO A 13 -10.98 -8.08 -27.17
N GLY A 14 -10.77 -7.96 -28.48
CA GLY A 14 -9.82 -8.80 -29.22
C GLY A 14 -10.37 -10.17 -29.64
N ALA A 15 -11.67 -10.43 -29.48
CA ALA A 15 -12.30 -11.71 -29.83
C ALA A 15 -12.16 -12.10 -31.32
N GLU A 16 -11.84 -11.14 -32.21
CA GLU A 16 -11.47 -11.39 -33.60
C GLU A 16 -10.16 -12.16 -33.76
N LYS A 17 -9.27 -12.11 -32.75
CA LYS A 17 -8.01 -12.85 -32.72
C LYS A 17 -8.22 -14.20 -32.04
N TYR A 18 -8.43 -15.23 -32.86
CA TYR A 18 -8.63 -16.58 -32.38
C TYR A 18 -7.67 -17.58 -33.05
N VAL A 19 -7.34 -18.64 -32.31
CA VAL A 19 -6.48 -19.74 -32.77
C VAL A 19 -7.05 -21.09 -32.36
N ASP A 20 -6.80 -22.13 -33.16
CA ASP A 20 -7.06 -23.51 -32.76
C ASP A 20 -5.87 -24.02 -31.95
N ALA A 21 -6.05 -24.28 -30.66
CA ALA A 21 -4.94 -24.70 -29.80
C ALA A 21 -4.39 -26.08 -30.19
N SER A 22 -5.13 -26.89 -30.97
CA SER A 22 -4.59 -28.18 -31.45
C SER A 22 -3.47 -28.05 -32.48
N THR A 23 -3.22 -26.85 -33.01
CA THR A 23 -2.09 -26.58 -33.92
C THR A 23 -0.88 -26.01 -33.19
N LEU A 24 -0.97 -25.85 -31.86
CA LEU A 24 0.11 -25.33 -31.02
C LEU A 24 0.83 -26.51 -30.38
N ASP A 25 1.85 -27.00 -31.07
CA ASP A 25 2.51 -28.28 -30.76
C ASP A 25 3.68 -28.14 -29.76
N SER A 26 4.06 -26.92 -29.38
CA SER A 26 5.14 -26.65 -28.43
C SER A 26 4.77 -25.61 -27.37
N GLU A 27 5.45 -25.65 -26.22
CA GLU A 27 5.24 -24.70 -25.12
C GLU A 27 5.61 -23.27 -25.56
N GLU A 28 6.61 -23.11 -26.43
CA GLU A 28 6.98 -21.82 -27.02
C GLU A 28 5.87 -21.27 -27.92
N ALA A 29 5.29 -22.11 -28.78
CA ALA A 29 4.19 -21.69 -29.65
C ALA A 29 2.95 -21.26 -28.84
N ILE A 30 2.69 -21.94 -27.72
CA ILE A 30 1.61 -21.57 -26.79
C ILE A 30 1.93 -20.26 -26.08
N ALA A 31 3.19 -20.05 -25.68
CA ALA A 31 3.60 -18.82 -25.02
C ALA A 31 3.54 -17.59 -25.93
N GLU A 32 3.92 -17.75 -27.20
CA GLU A 32 3.77 -16.71 -28.23
C GLU A 32 2.28 -16.44 -28.50
N ALA A 33 1.49 -17.50 -28.71
CA ALA A 33 0.07 -17.37 -28.97
C ALA A 33 -0.68 -16.70 -27.80
N ALA A 34 -0.27 -16.93 -26.55
CA ALA A 34 -0.85 -16.29 -25.36
C ALA A 34 -0.76 -14.75 -25.38
N GLY A 35 0.25 -14.19 -26.06
CA GLY A 35 0.41 -12.73 -26.21
C GLY A 35 -0.31 -12.16 -27.44
N GLU A 36 -0.56 -12.99 -28.45
CA GLU A 36 -1.13 -12.55 -29.74
C GLU A 36 -2.65 -12.73 -29.83
N TYR A 37 -3.15 -13.87 -29.34
CA TYR A 37 -4.54 -14.29 -29.49
C TYR A 37 -5.33 -14.14 -28.20
N THR A 38 -6.64 -13.86 -28.33
CA THR A 38 -7.55 -13.73 -27.18
C THR A 38 -8.39 -14.98 -26.98
N VAL A 39 -8.77 -15.65 -28.08
CA VAL A 39 -9.69 -16.80 -28.03
C VAL A 39 -8.98 -18.08 -28.49
N PHE A 40 -8.97 -19.08 -27.62
CA PHE A 40 -8.36 -20.38 -27.87
C PHE A 40 -9.45 -21.45 -28.01
N GLY A 41 -9.51 -22.10 -29.17
CA GLY A 41 -10.40 -23.25 -29.40
C GLY A 41 -9.71 -24.58 -29.07
N ARG A 42 -10.49 -25.61 -28.74
CA ARG A 42 -10.02 -27.02 -28.56
C ARG A 42 -8.84 -27.20 -27.59
N VAL A 43 -8.79 -26.38 -26.54
CA VAL A 43 -7.69 -26.37 -25.56
C VAL A 43 -7.72 -27.62 -24.69
N THR A 44 -6.59 -28.32 -24.59
CA THR A 44 -6.44 -29.44 -23.66
C THR A 44 -6.18 -28.95 -22.22
N PRO A 45 -6.41 -29.80 -21.19
CA PRO A 45 -6.13 -29.43 -19.79
C PRO A 45 -4.70 -28.94 -19.55
N ASP A 46 -3.72 -29.58 -20.19
CA ASP A 46 -2.30 -29.21 -20.06
C ASP A 46 -2.00 -27.86 -20.74
N GLN A 47 -2.59 -27.62 -21.91
CA GLN A 47 -2.48 -26.33 -22.60
C GLN A 47 -3.08 -25.17 -21.80
N LYS A 48 -4.18 -25.38 -21.07
CA LYS A 48 -4.73 -24.34 -20.17
C LYS A 48 -3.71 -23.92 -19.12
N ARG A 49 -2.99 -24.90 -18.54
CA ARG A 49 -1.95 -24.65 -17.55
C ARG A 49 -0.75 -23.93 -18.17
N GLN A 50 -0.34 -24.32 -19.37
CA GLN A 50 0.74 -23.66 -20.11
C GLN A 50 0.39 -22.20 -20.44
N LEU A 51 -0.85 -21.91 -20.84
CA LEU A 51 -1.34 -20.54 -21.06
C LEU A 51 -1.26 -19.68 -19.79
N VAL A 52 -1.68 -20.22 -18.64
CA VAL A 52 -1.57 -19.51 -17.34
C VAL A 52 -0.11 -19.16 -17.04
N ARG A 53 0.80 -20.14 -17.18
CA ARG A 53 2.23 -19.94 -16.94
C ARG A 53 2.87 -18.98 -17.93
N ALA A 54 2.47 -19.04 -19.19
CA ALA A 54 2.96 -18.13 -20.22
C ALA A 54 2.63 -16.69 -19.86
N LEU A 55 1.36 -16.40 -19.55
CA LEU A 55 0.91 -15.07 -19.13
C LEU A 55 1.60 -14.60 -17.85
N GLN A 56 1.81 -15.49 -16.87
CA GLN A 56 2.58 -15.21 -15.66
C GLN A 56 4.05 -14.87 -15.96
N SER A 57 4.69 -15.60 -16.87
CA SER A 57 6.09 -15.36 -17.27
C SER A 57 6.29 -14.03 -18.01
N GLN A 58 5.24 -13.55 -18.69
CA GLN A 58 5.16 -12.21 -19.28
C GLN A 58 4.91 -11.10 -18.24
N GLY A 59 4.72 -11.46 -16.96
CA GLY A 59 4.58 -10.52 -15.86
C GLY A 59 3.13 -10.07 -15.58
N HIS A 60 2.14 -10.75 -16.16
CA HIS A 60 0.74 -10.55 -15.82
C HIS A 60 0.39 -11.24 -14.50
N THR A 61 -0.59 -10.70 -13.77
CA THR A 61 -1.27 -11.41 -12.69
C THR A 61 -2.50 -12.09 -13.29
N VAL A 62 -2.56 -13.41 -13.21
CA VAL A 62 -3.50 -14.23 -13.98
C VAL A 62 -4.61 -14.76 -13.09
N GLY A 63 -5.85 -14.40 -13.44
CA GLY A 63 -7.05 -15.02 -12.88
C GLY A 63 -7.56 -16.11 -13.81
N MET A 64 -7.89 -17.29 -13.27
CA MET A 64 -8.53 -18.36 -14.03
C MET A 64 -9.91 -18.68 -13.44
N THR A 65 -10.89 -18.82 -14.31
CA THR A 65 -12.22 -19.35 -13.97
C THR A 65 -12.40 -20.74 -14.57
N GLY A 66 -13.04 -21.65 -13.83
CA GLY A 66 -13.29 -23.01 -14.29
C GLY A 66 -14.35 -23.71 -13.46
N ASP A 67 -15.05 -24.65 -14.08
CA ASP A 67 -16.11 -25.44 -13.48
C ASP A 67 -15.85 -26.96 -13.59
N GLY A 68 -14.88 -27.36 -14.41
CA GLY A 68 -14.57 -28.77 -14.68
C GLY A 68 -13.37 -29.30 -13.91
N VAL A 69 -13.33 -30.64 -13.77
CA VAL A 69 -12.17 -31.37 -13.21
C VAL A 69 -10.90 -31.15 -14.06
N ASN A 70 -11.10 -30.85 -15.34
CA ASN A 70 -10.05 -30.52 -16.30
C ASN A 70 -9.35 -29.19 -16.01
N ASP A 71 -10.00 -28.29 -15.26
CA ASP A 71 -9.48 -26.96 -14.97
C ASP A 71 -8.67 -26.92 -13.68
N VAL A 72 -8.75 -27.97 -12.85
CA VAL A 72 -8.17 -28.02 -11.49
C VAL A 72 -6.66 -27.70 -11.49
N LEU A 73 -5.89 -28.24 -12.43
CA LEU A 73 -4.45 -27.98 -12.49
C LEU A 73 -4.13 -26.54 -12.86
N ALA A 74 -4.88 -25.96 -13.77
CA ALA A 74 -4.66 -24.60 -14.22
C ALA A 74 -5.22 -23.58 -13.20
N LEU A 75 -6.34 -23.89 -12.53
CA LEU A 75 -6.84 -23.15 -11.37
C LEU A 75 -5.81 -23.11 -10.25
N LYS A 76 -5.16 -24.24 -9.97
CA LYS A 76 -4.11 -24.31 -8.94
C LYS A 76 -2.88 -23.47 -9.28
N ASP A 77 -2.52 -23.39 -10.56
CA ASP A 77 -1.33 -22.64 -11.01
C ASP A 77 -1.61 -21.13 -11.19
N ALA A 78 -2.88 -20.72 -11.28
CA ALA A 78 -3.26 -19.30 -11.42
C ALA A 78 -2.99 -18.50 -10.14
N ASP A 79 -2.74 -17.18 -10.29
CA ASP A 79 -2.57 -16.28 -9.14
C ASP A 79 -3.89 -16.12 -8.38
N CYS A 80 -5.01 -16.12 -9.10
CA CYS A 80 -6.35 -16.10 -8.55
C CYS A 80 -7.23 -17.16 -9.25
N SER A 81 -7.81 -18.07 -8.47
CA SER A 81 -8.68 -19.13 -8.99
C SER A 81 -10.13 -18.94 -8.56
N VAL A 82 -11.02 -19.00 -9.55
CA VAL A 82 -12.46 -18.77 -9.39
C VAL A 82 -13.20 -20.02 -9.87
N ALA A 83 -14.00 -20.62 -9.01
CA ALA A 83 -14.90 -21.71 -9.39
C ALA A 83 -16.36 -21.27 -9.41
N MET A 84 -17.15 -21.96 -10.22
CA MET A 84 -18.61 -21.86 -10.22
C MET A 84 -19.18 -22.91 -9.27
N ALA A 85 -20.16 -22.56 -8.44
CA ALA A 85 -20.79 -23.53 -7.54
C ALA A 85 -21.55 -24.65 -8.30
N SER A 86 -22.00 -24.38 -9.52
CA SER A 86 -22.56 -25.38 -10.43
C SER A 86 -21.51 -26.32 -11.06
N GLY A 87 -20.22 -26.06 -10.84
CA GLY A 87 -19.13 -26.89 -11.32
C GLY A 87 -18.91 -28.14 -10.46
N CYS A 88 -17.79 -28.82 -10.67
CA CYS A 88 -17.43 -29.98 -9.87
C CYS A 88 -16.84 -29.58 -8.51
N ASP A 89 -17.09 -30.41 -7.49
CA ASP A 89 -16.59 -30.18 -6.12
C ASP A 89 -15.06 -30.00 -6.10
N ALA A 90 -14.33 -30.73 -6.95
CA ALA A 90 -12.88 -30.64 -7.02
C ALA A 90 -12.40 -29.24 -7.46
N ALA A 91 -13.09 -28.58 -8.40
CA ALA A 91 -12.76 -27.22 -8.82
C ALA A 91 -13.04 -26.21 -7.71
N ALA A 92 -14.18 -26.36 -7.01
CA ALA A 92 -14.53 -25.49 -5.87
C ALA A 92 -13.54 -25.61 -4.70
N GLN A 93 -13.07 -26.83 -4.39
CA GLN A 93 -12.12 -27.06 -3.29
C GLN A 93 -10.71 -26.52 -3.56
N VAL A 94 -10.30 -26.44 -4.83
CA VAL A 94 -8.98 -25.93 -5.22
C VAL A 94 -8.99 -24.42 -5.51
N SER A 95 -10.18 -23.82 -5.65
CA SER A 95 -10.32 -22.41 -5.96
C SER A 95 -10.25 -21.52 -4.72
N GLN A 96 -9.68 -20.33 -4.88
CA GLN A 96 -9.61 -19.32 -3.83
C GLN A 96 -10.93 -18.58 -3.64
N LEU A 97 -11.75 -18.52 -4.70
CA LEU A 97 -13.06 -17.90 -4.69
C LEU A 97 -14.09 -18.82 -5.38
N VAL A 98 -15.29 -18.89 -4.82
CA VAL A 98 -16.40 -19.67 -5.39
C VAL A 98 -17.61 -18.75 -5.59
N LEU A 99 -18.11 -18.70 -6.82
CA LEU A 99 -19.33 -17.98 -7.17
C LEU A 99 -20.55 -18.86 -6.87
N LEU A 100 -21.19 -18.61 -5.72
CA LEU A 100 -22.29 -19.41 -5.19
C LEU A 100 -23.52 -19.43 -6.09
N GLU A 101 -23.81 -18.32 -6.76
CA GLU A 101 -24.96 -18.18 -7.67
C GLU A 101 -24.61 -18.57 -9.11
N SER A 102 -23.37 -19.00 -9.37
CA SER A 102 -22.86 -19.28 -10.72
C SER A 102 -23.10 -18.14 -11.73
N ASP A 103 -23.09 -16.90 -11.25
CA ASP A 103 -23.20 -15.71 -12.09
C ASP A 103 -21.84 -15.00 -12.21
N PHE A 104 -21.27 -15.02 -13.41
CA PHE A 104 -20.01 -14.34 -13.71
C PHE A 104 -20.16 -12.81 -13.72
N SER A 105 -21.39 -12.28 -13.82
CA SER A 105 -21.65 -10.83 -13.77
C SER A 105 -21.25 -10.19 -12.44
N ALA A 106 -21.06 -11.00 -11.38
CA ALA A 106 -20.56 -10.55 -10.09
C ALA A 106 -19.03 -10.30 -10.07
N MET A 107 -18.25 -10.81 -11.03
CA MET A 107 -16.79 -10.68 -11.02
C MET A 107 -16.26 -9.24 -10.99
N PRO A 108 -16.84 -8.27 -11.73
CA PRO A 108 -16.45 -6.87 -11.60
C PRO A 108 -16.56 -6.31 -10.17
N SER A 109 -17.61 -6.66 -9.43
CA SER A 109 -17.79 -6.19 -8.04
C SER A 109 -16.81 -6.86 -7.08
N VAL A 110 -16.53 -8.15 -7.28
CA VAL A 110 -15.49 -8.89 -6.55
C VAL A 110 -14.11 -8.24 -6.76
N VAL A 111 -13.75 -7.91 -8.00
CA VAL A 111 -12.48 -7.24 -8.30
C VAL A 111 -12.44 -5.83 -7.71
N ALA A 112 -13.55 -5.09 -7.75
CA ALA A 112 -13.66 -3.77 -7.16
C ALA A 112 -13.44 -3.81 -5.63
N GLU A 113 -14.04 -4.77 -4.94
CA GLU A 113 -13.84 -4.95 -3.49
C GLU A 113 -12.41 -5.39 -3.18
N GLY A 114 -11.80 -6.27 -3.99
CA GLY A 114 -10.38 -6.60 -3.87
C GLY A 114 -9.47 -5.37 -3.98
N ARG A 115 -9.73 -4.49 -4.95
CA ARG A 115 -9.00 -3.21 -5.09
C ARG A 115 -9.19 -2.32 -3.86
N ARG A 116 -10.42 -2.21 -3.35
CA ARG A 116 -10.74 -1.46 -2.12
C ARG A 116 -9.92 -1.95 -0.93
N VAL A 117 -9.90 -3.25 -0.67
CA VAL A 117 -9.14 -3.82 0.45
C VAL A 117 -7.65 -3.52 0.30
N VAL A 118 -7.05 -3.79 -0.86
CA VAL A 118 -5.60 -3.58 -1.07
C VAL A 118 -5.23 -2.10 -0.93
N ASN A 119 -5.99 -1.20 -1.54
CA ASN A 119 -5.74 0.24 -1.46
C ASN A 119 -5.84 0.76 -0.02
N ASN A 120 -6.80 0.25 0.75
CA ASN A 120 -7.02 0.62 2.14
C ASN A 120 -5.94 0.06 3.07
N VAL A 121 -5.52 -1.19 2.87
CA VAL A 121 -4.38 -1.78 3.58
C VAL A 121 -3.10 -1.02 3.28
N GLN A 122 -2.85 -0.64 2.02
CA GLN A 122 -1.67 0.15 1.65
C GLN A 122 -1.68 1.53 2.34
N ARG A 123 -2.85 2.17 2.45
CA ARG A 123 -3.02 3.44 3.16
C ARG A 123 -2.73 3.29 4.66
N SER A 124 -3.36 2.31 5.31
CA SER A 124 -3.17 2.04 6.74
C SER A 124 -1.71 1.66 7.04
N ALA A 125 -1.12 0.76 6.26
CA ALA A 125 0.27 0.34 6.41
C ALA A 125 1.25 1.52 6.33
N SER A 126 0.97 2.53 5.49
CA SER A 126 1.85 3.70 5.41
C SER A 126 1.87 4.49 6.72
N LEU A 127 0.74 4.63 7.42
CA LEU A 127 0.69 5.27 8.74
C LEU A 127 1.47 4.49 9.80
N PHE A 128 1.31 3.17 9.86
CA PHE A 128 2.07 2.32 10.79
C PHE A 128 3.57 2.37 10.54
N LEU A 129 3.98 2.43 9.27
CA LEU A 129 5.38 2.40 8.91
C LEU A 129 6.10 3.71 9.28
N VAL A 130 5.42 4.87 9.30
CA VAL A 130 5.98 6.13 9.81
C VAL A 130 6.52 5.94 11.22
N LYS A 131 5.70 5.36 12.12
CA LYS A 131 6.08 5.09 13.50
C LYS A 131 7.33 4.25 13.60
N ASN A 132 7.35 3.14 12.86
CA ASN A 132 8.47 2.20 12.90
C ASN A 132 9.76 2.87 12.40
N ILE A 133 9.69 3.69 11.35
CA ILE A 133 10.85 4.39 10.81
C ILE A 133 11.43 5.36 11.86
N PHE A 134 10.63 6.30 12.39
CA PHE A 134 11.18 7.28 13.33
C PHE A 134 11.61 6.61 14.64
N SER A 135 10.84 5.64 15.15
CA SER A 135 11.16 4.98 16.42
C SER A 135 12.45 4.18 16.32
N PHE A 136 12.65 3.48 15.20
CA PHE A 136 13.90 2.76 14.93
C PHE A 136 15.09 3.71 14.82
N LEU A 137 14.98 4.76 14.00
CA LEU A 137 16.07 5.73 13.81
C LEU A 137 16.43 6.44 15.11
N LEU A 138 15.42 6.84 15.90
CA LEU A 138 15.63 7.51 17.17
C LEU A 138 16.22 6.55 18.22
N ALA A 139 15.82 5.28 18.25
CA ALA A 139 16.43 4.28 19.12
C ALA A 139 17.91 4.04 18.78
N VAL A 140 18.25 3.91 17.48
CA VAL A 140 19.64 3.79 17.03
C VAL A 140 20.44 5.03 17.40
N PHE A 141 19.88 6.22 17.18
CA PHE A 141 20.50 7.50 17.57
C PHE A 141 20.74 7.57 19.08
N SER A 142 19.73 7.29 19.91
CA SER A 142 19.87 7.24 21.37
C SER A 142 20.96 6.26 21.82
N ALA A 143 21.04 5.07 21.21
CA ALA A 143 22.07 4.09 21.51
C ALA A 143 23.48 4.54 21.11
N CYS A 144 23.65 5.12 19.92
CA CYS A 144 24.96 5.57 19.43
C CYS A 144 25.52 6.75 20.22
N PHE A 145 24.66 7.67 20.68
CA PHE A 145 25.07 8.88 21.39
C PHE A 145 24.94 8.76 22.92
N MET A 146 24.58 7.58 23.44
CA MET A 146 24.34 7.33 24.87
C MET A 146 23.35 8.33 25.49
N ILE A 147 22.27 8.61 24.75
CA ILE A 147 21.19 9.52 25.15
C ILE A 147 19.99 8.66 25.57
N SER A 148 19.31 9.05 26.65
CA SER A 148 18.02 8.47 27.01
C SER A 148 17.03 8.62 25.85
N TYR A 149 16.22 7.60 25.60
CA TYR A 149 15.16 7.70 24.60
C TYR A 149 14.14 8.75 25.07
N PRO A 150 13.84 9.78 24.26
CA PRO A 150 13.16 10.99 24.74
C PRO A 150 11.64 10.84 24.86
N LEU A 151 11.07 9.66 24.60
CA LEU A 151 9.62 9.46 24.56
C LEU A 151 9.22 8.33 25.51
N GLU A 152 8.17 8.57 26.28
CA GLU A 152 7.60 7.54 27.13
C GLU A 152 6.66 6.60 26.34
N PRO A 153 6.55 5.32 26.74
CA PRO A 153 5.59 4.40 26.11
C PRO A 153 4.13 4.88 26.19
N SER A 154 3.76 5.58 27.28
CA SER A 154 2.45 6.20 27.49
C SER A 154 2.16 7.27 26.43
N GLN A 155 3.08 8.22 26.25
CA GLN A 155 3.02 9.29 25.23
C GLN A 155 2.91 8.72 23.82
N LEU A 156 3.74 7.73 23.50
CA LEU A 156 3.71 7.08 22.19
C LEU A 156 2.37 6.37 21.95
N SER A 157 1.79 5.76 22.98
CA SER A 157 0.47 5.12 22.89
C SER A 157 -0.63 6.15 22.58
N LEU A 158 -0.62 7.31 23.24
CA LEU A 158 -1.58 8.39 22.98
C LEU A 158 -1.47 8.92 21.55
N ILE A 159 -0.26 9.26 21.11
CA ILE A 159 -0.03 9.77 19.75
C ILE A 159 -0.51 8.74 18.73
N THR A 160 -0.09 7.49 18.88
CA THR A 160 -0.37 6.44 17.89
C THR A 160 -1.86 6.09 17.83
N MET A 161 -2.59 6.20 18.95
CA MET A 161 -4.04 6.04 18.96
C MET A 161 -4.73 7.06 18.03
N PHE A 162 -4.36 8.35 18.13
CA PHE A 162 -5.03 9.42 17.38
C PHE A 162 -4.43 9.72 16.00
N THR A 163 -3.19 9.35 15.75
CA THR A 163 -2.53 9.59 14.44
C THR A 163 -2.56 8.36 13.54
N ILE A 164 -2.67 7.15 14.11
CA ILE A 164 -2.60 5.88 13.37
C ILE A 164 -3.83 5.02 13.62
N GLY A 165 -4.14 4.69 14.87
CA GLY A 165 -5.18 3.70 15.22
C GLY A 165 -6.58 4.09 14.78
N VAL A 166 -7.12 5.17 15.37
CA VAL A 166 -8.47 5.67 15.08
C VAL A 166 -8.61 6.06 13.60
N PRO A 167 -7.73 6.89 13.01
CA PRO A 167 -7.85 7.22 11.60
C PRO A 167 -7.66 6.02 10.68
N GLY A 168 -6.71 5.12 10.98
CA GLY A 168 -6.44 3.92 10.19
C GLY A 168 -7.66 3.01 10.08
N PHE A 169 -8.39 2.83 11.20
CA PHE A 169 -9.64 2.08 11.23
C PHE A 169 -10.70 2.71 10.31
N PHE A 170 -10.99 4.00 10.46
CA PHE A 170 -12.03 4.65 9.66
C PHE A 170 -11.64 4.84 8.18
N LEU A 171 -10.36 5.08 7.90
CA LEU A 171 -9.85 5.18 6.54
C LEU A 171 -9.90 3.83 5.81
N ALA A 172 -9.78 2.72 6.55
CA ALA A 172 -9.88 1.37 5.98
C ALA A 172 -11.30 0.98 5.54
N LEU A 173 -12.34 1.67 6.06
CA LEU A 173 -13.73 1.43 5.68
C LEU A 173 -14.14 2.20 4.42
N GLN A 174 -13.32 3.12 3.92
CA GLN A 174 -13.70 3.94 2.76
C GLN A 174 -13.73 3.14 1.45
N PRO A 175 -14.63 3.47 0.51
CA PRO A 175 -14.57 2.95 -0.84
C PRO A 175 -13.33 3.49 -1.57
N ASN A 176 -12.57 2.60 -2.20
CA ASN A 176 -11.42 2.96 -3.03
C ASN A 176 -11.14 1.91 -4.12
N GLU A 177 -11.85 2.01 -5.23
CA GLU A 177 -11.80 1.04 -6.33
C GLU A 177 -10.75 1.38 -7.40
N GLU A 178 -9.86 2.34 -7.11
CA GLU A 178 -8.81 2.74 -8.03
C GLU A 178 -7.93 1.54 -8.41
N PRO A 179 -7.54 1.40 -9.70
CA PRO A 179 -6.62 0.36 -10.12
C PRO A 179 -5.33 0.41 -9.31
N ILE A 180 -4.89 -0.76 -8.81
CA ILE A 180 -3.65 -0.87 -8.04
C ILE A 180 -2.48 -0.55 -8.96
N ARG A 181 -1.68 0.46 -8.60
CA ARG A 181 -0.51 0.89 -9.38
C ARG A 181 0.78 0.56 -8.64
N GLY A 182 1.70 -0.11 -9.31
CA GLY A 182 3.03 -0.43 -8.76
C GLY A 182 2.99 -1.59 -7.77
N ARG A 183 3.95 -1.60 -6.83
CA ARG A 183 4.11 -2.66 -5.83
C ARG A 183 3.80 -2.13 -4.44
N PHE A 184 3.19 -2.98 -3.60
CA PHE A 184 2.80 -2.65 -2.24
C PHE A 184 3.93 -2.01 -1.42
N LEU A 185 5.05 -2.72 -1.21
CA LEU A 185 6.10 -2.26 -0.30
C LEU A 185 6.76 -0.92 -0.73
N PRO A 186 7.18 -0.72 -1.99
CA PRO A 186 7.68 0.59 -2.45
C PRO A 186 6.67 1.72 -2.30
N ASN A 187 5.38 1.47 -2.55
CA ASN A 187 4.33 2.48 -2.40
C ASN A 187 4.14 2.90 -0.93
N VAL A 188 4.14 1.92 -0.02
CA VAL A 188 4.03 2.17 1.42
C VAL A 188 5.26 2.94 1.92
N LEU A 189 6.47 2.49 1.57
CA LEU A 189 7.73 3.15 1.96
C LEU A 189 7.82 4.58 1.42
N ALA A 190 7.50 4.81 0.15
CA ALA A 190 7.58 6.15 -0.44
C ALA A 190 6.66 7.16 0.26
N LYS A 191 5.51 6.71 0.79
CA LYS A 191 4.60 7.55 1.58
C LYS A 191 5.07 7.74 3.02
N ALA A 192 5.67 6.72 3.63
CA ALA A 192 6.05 6.74 5.04
C ALA A 192 7.42 7.38 5.32
N LEU A 193 8.35 7.27 4.37
CA LEU A 193 9.74 7.70 4.55
C LEU A 193 9.90 9.20 4.81
N PRO A 194 9.25 10.13 4.07
CA PRO A 194 9.34 11.57 4.34
C PRO A 194 8.91 11.92 5.77
N ALA A 195 7.82 11.30 6.22
CA ALA A 195 7.25 11.49 7.54
C ALA A 195 8.22 11.03 8.63
N GLY A 196 8.64 9.77 8.57
CA GLY A 196 9.49 9.17 9.59
C GLY A 196 10.86 9.84 9.67
N LEU A 197 11.39 10.30 8.52
CA LEU A 197 12.63 11.08 8.50
C LEU A 197 12.43 12.49 9.07
N THR A 198 11.30 13.13 8.80
CA THR A 198 10.96 14.43 9.41
C THR A 198 10.86 14.32 10.92
N ASP A 199 10.13 13.32 11.42
CA ASP A 199 10.02 13.04 12.86
C ASP A 199 11.41 12.83 13.47
N PHE A 200 12.23 11.96 12.88
CA PHE A 200 13.58 11.71 13.35
C PHE A 200 14.44 12.98 13.40
N LEU A 201 14.44 13.77 12.32
CA LEU A 201 15.28 14.97 12.23
C LEU A 201 14.85 16.03 13.25
N VAL A 202 13.54 16.29 13.34
CA VAL A 202 13.04 17.38 14.18
C VAL A 202 13.07 16.98 15.66
N VAL A 203 12.70 15.74 16.01
CA VAL A 203 12.82 15.22 17.39
C VAL A 203 14.28 15.10 17.80
N GLY A 204 15.14 14.53 16.95
CA GLY A 204 16.57 14.41 17.23
C GLY A 204 17.25 15.77 17.43
N ALA A 205 16.92 16.75 16.59
CA ALA A 205 17.38 18.12 16.77
C ALA A 205 16.87 18.73 18.08
N LEU A 206 15.57 18.60 18.39
CA LEU A 206 14.99 19.11 19.63
C LEU A 206 15.70 18.54 20.87
N VAL A 207 16.04 17.25 20.87
CA VAL A 207 16.78 16.60 21.97
C VAL A 207 18.19 17.17 22.10
N ILE A 208 18.93 17.31 20.99
CA ILE A 208 20.29 17.86 21.01
C ILE A 208 20.27 19.30 21.53
N PHE A 209 19.43 20.16 20.94
CA PHE A 209 19.35 21.56 21.31
C PHE A 209 18.81 21.73 22.74
N GLY A 210 17.82 20.94 23.15
CA GLY A 210 17.30 20.95 24.52
C GLY A 210 18.40 20.66 25.54
N ARG A 211 19.25 19.67 25.28
CA ARG A 211 20.42 19.37 26.13
C ARG A 211 21.46 20.48 26.12
N VAL A 212 21.75 21.08 24.97
CA VAL A 212 22.71 22.19 24.85
C VAL A 212 22.23 23.43 25.62
N PHE A 213 20.92 23.70 25.59
CA PHE A 213 20.30 24.80 26.33
C PHE A 213 20.00 24.48 27.80
N GLY A 214 20.29 23.26 28.26
CA GLY A 214 20.09 22.85 29.66
C GLY A 214 18.61 22.69 30.06
N VAL A 215 17.73 22.40 29.09
CA VAL A 215 16.31 22.11 29.34
C VAL A 215 16.16 20.76 30.01
N ASP A 216 15.22 20.65 30.94
CA ASP A 216 14.91 19.40 31.66
C ASP A 216 14.47 18.28 30.70
N GLU A 217 14.83 17.03 31.01
CA GLU A 217 14.51 15.88 30.16
C GLU A 217 12.99 15.63 30.06
N GLY A 218 12.22 15.93 31.11
CA GLY A 218 10.76 15.83 31.09
C GLY A 218 10.12 16.84 30.14
N ASP A 219 10.62 18.08 30.14
CA ASP A 219 10.18 19.13 29.22
C ASP A 219 10.47 18.77 27.76
N ILE A 220 11.68 18.27 27.49
CA ILE A 220 12.07 17.79 26.15
C ILE A 220 11.12 16.66 25.70
N SER A 221 10.82 15.71 26.58
CA SER A 221 9.92 14.58 26.29
C SER A 221 8.50 15.03 25.91
N ILE A 222 7.95 15.98 26.65
CA ILE A 222 6.65 16.59 26.34
C ILE A 222 6.71 17.33 24.98
N ALA A 223 7.78 18.09 24.74
CA ALA A 223 7.98 18.82 23.49
C ALA A 223 8.07 17.86 22.28
N CYS A 224 8.82 16.76 22.41
CA CYS A 224 8.93 15.72 21.40
C CYS A 224 7.56 15.09 21.09
N THR A 225 6.78 14.82 22.14
CA THR A 225 5.41 14.26 22.02
C THR A 225 4.48 15.19 21.24
N MET A 226 4.49 16.48 21.55
CA MET A 226 3.69 17.48 20.82
C MET A 226 4.14 17.62 19.37
N LEU A 227 5.45 17.56 19.13
CA LEU A 227 6.01 17.70 17.79
C LEU A 227 5.67 16.51 16.89
N LEU A 228 5.79 15.28 17.41
CA LEU A 228 5.32 14.07 16.73
C LEU A 228 3.82 14.13 16.43
N SER A 229 3.02 14.72 17.32
CA SER A 229 1.58 14.90 17.08
C SER A 229 1.32 15.83 15.89
N ILE A 230 2.08 16.94 15.79
CA ILE A 230 1.98 17.87 14.65
C ILE A 230 2.31 17.15 13.34
N VAL A 231 3.46 16.45 13.27
CA VAL A 231 3.84 15.68 12.07
C VAL A 231 2.79 14.62 11.75
N GLY A 232 2.34 13.87 12.75
CA GLY A 232 1.33 12.83 12.61
C GLY A 232 0.04 13.36 11.99
N PHE A 233 -0.46 14.53 12.43
CA PHE A 233 -1.65 15.14 11.84
C PHE A 233 -1.42 15.72 10.45
N MET A 234 -0.22 16.24 10.15
CA MET A 234 0.15 16.67 8.79
C MET A 234 0.20 15.50 7.81
N ILE A 235 0.69 14.34 8.26
CA ILE A 235 0.72 13.12 7.47
C ILE A 235 -0.67 12.55 7.29
N LEU A 236 -1.47 12.50 8.36
CA LEU A 236 -2.85 12.08 8.27
C LEU A 236 -3.63 12.95 7.26
N TYR A 237 -3.41 14.26 7.28
CA TYR A 237 -3.98 15.21 6.32
C TYR A 237 -3.54 14.88 4.88
N ASN A 238 -2.24 14.67 4.64
CA ASN A 238 -1.71 14.36 3.31
C ASN A 238 -2.19 13.01 2.77
N ILE A 239 -2.23 11.97 3.62
CA ILE A 239 -2.73 10.64 3.25
C ILE A 239 -4.23 10.64 3.00
N SER A 240 -4.96 11.56 3.64
CA SER A 240 -6.40 11.73 3.47
C SER A 240 -6.78 12.59 2.25
N LYS A 241 -5.84 13.07 1.43
CA LYS A 241 -6.20 13.79 0.20
C LYS A 241 -6.75 12.83 -0.87
N PRO A 242 -7.75 13.25 -1.68
CA PRO A 242 -8.54 14.48 -1.53
C PRO A 242 -9.50 14.41 -0.33
N LEU A 243 -9.67 15.53 0.37
CA LEU A 243 -10.47 15.56 1.60
C LEU A 243 -11.96 15.62 1.26
N ASN A 244 -12.72 14.67 1.79
CA ASN A 244 -14.18 14.74 1.83
C ASN A 244 -14.63 15.12 3.25
N TRP A 245 -15.92 15.39 3.42
CA TRP A 245 -16.50 15.74 4.72
C TRP A 245 -16.19 14.71 5.82
N PHE A 246 -16.24 13.42 5.47
CA PHE A 246 -15.93 12.34 6.40
C PHE A 246 -14.46 12.33 6.86
N ARG A 247 -13.51 12.60 5.96
CA ARG A 247 -12.07 12.72 6.28
C ARG A 247 -11.78 13.95 7.14
N TRP A 248 -12.53 15.04 6.95
CA TRP A 248 -12.47 16.20 7.86
C TRP A 248 -12.96 15.86 9.25
N ILE A 249 -14.04 15.11 9.39
CA ILE A 249 -14.53 14.63 10.69
C ILE A 249 -13.48 13.75 11.37
N ILE A 250 -12.88 12.80 10.65
CA ILE A 250 -11.83 11.93 11.22
C ILE A 250 -10.65 12.78 11.69
N TRP A 251 -10.12 13.64 10.81
CA TRP A 251 -8.94 14.44 11.11
C TRP A 251 -9.20 15.39 12.29
N GLY A 252 -10.28 16.17 12.22
CA GLY A 252 -10.65 17.11 13.28
C GLY A 252 -11.01 16.42 14.59
N GLY A 253 -11.71 15.28 14.51
CA GLY A 253 -12.05 14.46 15.67
C GLY A 253 -10.83 13.85 16.35
N CYS A 254 -9.81 13.45 15.60
CA CYS A 254 -8.56 12.95 16.17
C CYS A 254 -7.71 14.06 16.79
N VAL A 255 -7.67 15.25 16.19
CA VAL A 255 -7.02 16.43 16.78
C VAL A 255 -7.72 16.81 18.09
N ALA A 256 -9.05 16.92 18.08
CA ALA A 256 -9.83 17.24 19.26
C ALA A 256 -9.68 16.17 20.35
N GLY A 257 -9.73 14.89 19.98
CA GLY A 257 -9.55 13.77 20.89
C GLY A 257 -8.17 13.78 21.57
N LEU A 258 -7.10 14.01 20.79
CA LEU A 258 -5.76 14.15 21.34
C LEU A 258 -5.67 15.32 22.30
N LEU A 259 -6.21 16.50 21.94
CA LEU A 259 -6.20 17.67 22.82
C LEU A 259 -6.97 17.43 24.12
N VAL A 260 -8.16 16.82 24.04
CA VAL A 260 -8.98 16.48 25.22
C VAL A 260 -8.22 15.51 26.13
N CYS A 261 -7.63 14.44 25.57
CA CYS A 261 -6.84 13.49 26.34
C CYS A 261 -5.59 14.14 26.95
N SER A 262 -4.90 15.02 26.22
CA SER A 262 -3.73 15.73 26.74
C SER A 262 -4.08 16.67 27.90
N ILE A 263 -5.24 17.31 27.87
CA ILE A 263 -5.68 18.23 28.94
C ILE A 263 -6.23 17.48 30.16
N TRP A 264 -7.08 16.47 29.95
CA TRP A 264 -7.80 15.79 31.04
C TRP A 264 -7.09 14.56 31.58
N LEU A 265 -6.29 13.88 30.76
CA LEU A 265 -5.55 12.67 31.10
C LEU A 265 -4.03 12.89 31.08
N GLY A 266 -3.58 14.16 31.09
CA GLY A 266 -2.16 14.52 30.99
C GLY A 266 -1.27 13.79 32.02
N ASN A 267 -1.77 13.58 33.25
CA ASN A 267 -1.03 12.85 34.29
C ASN A 267 -0.77 11.37 33.94
N ILE A 268 -1.67 10.72 33.19
CA ILE A 268 -1.49 9.32 32.75
C ILE A 268 -0.46 9.23 31.62
N PHE A 269 -0.39 10.28 30.80
CA PHE A 269 0.45 10.33 29.60
C PHE A 269 1.74 11.15 29.79
N GLY A 270 2.07 11.56 31.02
CA GLY A 270 3.27 12.35 31.29
C GLY A 270 3.28 13.71 30.57
N ILE A 271 2.10 14.30 30.30
CA ILE A 271 1.95 15.60 29.64
C ILE A 271 1.73 16.65 30.72
N GLY A 272 2.78 17.43 30.99
CA GLY A 272 2.80 18.49 32.00
C GLY A 272 2.96 19.89 31.41
N LYS A 273 3.27 20.85 32.28
CA LYS A 273 3.67 22.20 31.87
C LYS A 273 5.13 22.17 31.44
N MET A 274 5.45 22.96 30.42
CA MET A 274 6.81 23.12 29.90
C MET A 274 7.40 24.45 30.38
N SER A 275 8.71 24.50 30.58
CA SER A 275 9.47 25.76 30.72
C SER A 275 9.35 26.65 29.49
N LEU A 276 9.57 27.96 29.68
CA LEU A 276 9.49 28.94 28.60
C LEU A 276 10.56 28.68 27.53
N GLU A 277 11.76 28.30 27.95
CA GLU A 277 12.89 27.92 27.09
C GLU A 277 12.50 26.75 26.18
N CYS A 278 11.84 25.74 26.74
CA CYS A 278 11.37 24.59 25.98
C CYS A 278 10.24 24.96 25.01
N VAL A 279 9.30 25.82 25.41
CA VAL A 279 8.22 26.29 24.52
C VAL A 279 8.76 27.08 23.33
N LEU A 280 9.75 27.94 23.55
CA LEU A 280 10.41 28.70 22.48
C LEU A 280 11.14 27.76 21.52
N LEU A 281 11.90 26.80 22.06
CA LEU A 281 12.61 25.82 21.25
C LEU A 281 11.65 24.96 20.43
N PHE A 282 10.60 24.44 21.07
CA PHE A 282 9.51 23.72 20.42
C PHE A 282 8.88 24.56 19.29
N GLY A 283 8.59 25.83 19.52
CA GLY A 283 7.99 26.72 18.53
C GLY A 283 8.83 26.85 17.25
N VAL A 284 10.16 26.98 17.39
CA VAL A 284 11.08 27.01 16.24
C VAL A 284 11.00 25.72 15.43
N PHE A 285 11.05 24.57 16.10
CA PHE A 285 11.03 23.28 15.44
C PHE A 285 9.66 22.94 14.84
N ALA A 286 8.56 23.31 15.50
CA ALA A 286 7.20 23.14 14.99
C ALA A 286 6.97 23.93 13.68
N ILE A 287 7.53 25.14 13.57
CA ILE A 287 7.49 25.92 12.32
C ILE A 287 8.36 25.25 11.25
N ALA A 288 9.54 24.75 11.62
CA ALA A 288 10.44 24.07 10.69
C ALA A 288 9.89 22.72 10.18
N THR A 289 8.98 22.09 10.93
CA THR A 289 8.37 20.80 10.55
C THR A 289 7.69 20.84 9.19
N GLU A 290 6.93 21.89 8.88
CA GLU A 290 6.19 22.00 7.63
C GLU A 290 7.08 21.98 6.38
N PRO A 291 8.10 22.86 6.24
CA PRO A 291 8.95 22.85 5.08
C PRO A 291 9.76 21.56 4.98
N ILE A 292 10.26 21.01 6.09
CA ILE A 292 11.02 19.74 6.09
C ILE A 292 10.16 18.62 5.50
N LEU A 293 8.92 18.50 5.97
CA LEU A 293 8.00 17.48 5.47
C LEU A 293 7.67 17.70 3.99
N ARG A 294 7.34 18.95 3.60
CA ARG A 294 6.99 19.30 2.22
C ARG A 294 8.11 18.96 1.25
N TYR A 295 9.34 19.37 1.53
CA TYR A 295 10.49 19.07 0.70
C TYR A 295 10.85 17.58 0.72
N GLY A 296 10.68 16.90 1.86
CA GLY A 296 10.83 15.45 1.95
C GLY A 296 9.86 14.68 1.03
N ILE A 297 8.60 15.10 0.97
CA ILE A 297 7.60 14.52 0.05
C ILE A 297 8.01 14.78 -1.40
N LEU A 298 8.38 16.01 -1.75
CA LEU A 298 8.80 16.35 -3.12
C LEU A 298 10.04 15.55 -3.56
N LEU A 299 11.02 15.37 -2.67
CA LEU A 299 12.23 14.60 -2.94
C LEU A 299 11.91 13.13 -3.19
N THR A 300 11.10 12.51 -2.33
CA THR A 300 10.73 11.09 -2.50
C THR A 300 9.90 10.86 -3.76
N GLU A 301 9.00 11.79 -4.10
CA GLU A 301 8.30 11.76 -5.38
C GLU A 301 9.27 11.87 -6.57
N ALA A 302 10.21 12.81 -6.54
CA ALA A 302 11.20 12.98 -7.62
C ALA A 302 12.06 11.72 -7.81
N VAL A 303 12.55 11.13 -6.70
CA VAL A 303 13.31 9.88 -6.72
C VAL A 303 12.46 8.74 -7.28
N SER A 304 11.19 8.63 -6.87
CA SER A 304 10.29 7.58 -7.36
C SER A 304 10.03 7.69 -8.88
N ARG A 305 9.90 8.92 -9.41
CA ARG A 305 9.73 9.19 -10.84
C ARG A 305 10.98 8.82 -11.63
N LEU A 306 12.16 9.19 -11.13
CA LEU A 306 13.45 8.81 -11.73
C LEU A 306 13.62 7.29 -11.77
N HIS A 307 13.27 6.60 -10.69
CA HIS A 307 13.40 5.14 -10.62
C HIS A 307 12.47 4.43 -11.62
N ARG A 308 11.23 4.92 -11.79
CA ARG A 308 10.29 4.41 -12.79
C ARG A 308 10.82 4.62 -14.21
N ALA A 309 11.27 5.83 -14.54
CA ALA A 309 11.84 6.13 -15.85
C ALA A 309 13.08 5.28 -16.17
N HIS A 310 13.93 5.01 -15.18
CA HIS A 310 15.10 4.15 -15.37
C HIS A 310 14.71 2.69 -15.60
N ARG A 311 13.68 2.20 -14.90
CA ARG A 311 13.17 0.83 -15.07
C ARG A 311 12.54 0.64 -16.45
N GLU A 312 11.74 1.60 -16.91
CA GLU A 312 11.14 1.60 -18.26
C GLU A 312 12.22 1.58 -19.34
N LYS A 313 13.24 2.45 -19.24
CA LYS A 313 14.38 2.45 -20.17
C LYS A 313 15.13 1.11 -20.18
N ARG A 314 15.28 0.46 -19.03
CA ARG A 314 15.95 -0.85 -18.93
C ARG A 314 15.12 -1.97 -19.55
N LEU A 315 13.79 -1.93 -19.40
CA LEU A 315 12.88 -2.89 -20.03
C LEU A 315 12.85 -2.69 -21.56
N ALA A 316 12.75 -1.45 -22.04
CA ALA A 316 12.83 -1.13 -23.46
C ALA A 316 14.15 -1.63 -24.10
N ARG A 317 15.29 -1.42 -23.42
CA ARG A 317 16.60 -1.95 -23.88
C ARG A 317 16.67 -3.48 -23.90
N LYS A 318 15.94 -4.16 -23.01
CA LYS A 318 15.87 -5.63 -23.00
C LYS A 318 14.99 -6.15 -24.13
N ALA A 319 13.84 -5.53 -24.37
CA ALA A 319 12.96 -5.86 -25.48
C ALA A 319 13.68 -5.69 -26.83
N GLN A 320 14.37 -4.55 -27.02
CA GLN A 320 15.13 -4.28 -28.24
C GLN A 320 16.34 -5.22 -28.43
N LYS A 321 16.91 -5.77 -27.35
CA LYS A 321 17.96 -6.80 -27.45
C LYS A 321 17.40 -8.17 -27.81
N ALA A 322 16.18 -8.48 -27.37
CA ALA A 322 15.49 -9.73 -27.71
C ALA A 322 14.98 -9.73 -29.16
N GLU A 323 14.60 -8.57 -29.70
CA GLU A 323 14.24 -8.44 -31.13
C GLU A 323 15.45 -8.54 -32.08
N ASN A 324 16.65 -8.24 -31.59
CA ASN A 324 17.89 -8.25 -32.39
C ASN A 324 18.71 -9.55 -32.27
N SER A 325 18.22 -10.54 -31.51
CA SER A 325 18.88 -11.83 -31.26
C SER A 325 18.03 -12.98 -31.79
#